data_AF-A0A367ZHD5-F1
#
_entry.id   AF-A0A367ZHD5-F1
#
_cell.length_a   1.000
_cell.length_b   1.000
_cell.length_c   1.000
_cell.angle_alpha   90.00
_cell.angle_beta   90.00
_cell.angle_gamma   90.00
#
_symmetry.space_group_name_H-M   'P 1'
#
loop_
_entity.id
_entity.type
_entity.pdbx_description
1 polymer ?
#
loop_
_entity_poly.entity_id
_entity_poly.type
_entity_poly.pdbx_seq_one_letter_code
_entity_poly.pdbx_strand_id
1 'polypeptide(L)' 'METIEEIILRELATLPEERKTAVLRYIRFLKLGLFADEKEIEQQFDESWERVKQRTKRLGITEEDVEEEIRLVRQGK' A
#
# COMPACT_ATOMS: atom_id res chain seq x y z
N MET A 1 -17.70 3.65 -10.51
CA MET A 1 -16.43 4.27 -10.07
C MET A 1 -16.27 3.83 -8.63
N GLU A 2 -15.30 2.97 -8.35
CA GLU A 2 -15.07 2.53 -6.97
C GLU A 2 -14.41 3.65 -6.17
N THR A 3 -14.81 3.74 -4.92
CA THR A 3 -14.16 4.59 -3.92
C THR A 3 -12.82 3.99 -3.51
N ILE A 4 -11.92 4.83 -2.98
CA ILE A 4 -10.64 4.35 -2.44
C ILE A 4 -10.85 3.31 -1.34
N GLU A 5 -11.91 3.45 -0.55
CA GLU A 5 -12.26 2.50 0.51
C GLU A 5 -12.59 1.12 -0.07
N GLU A 6 -13.41 1.05 -1.13
CA GLU A 6 -13.74 -0.20 -1.82
C GLU A 6 -12.50 -0.87 -2.45
N ILE A 7 -11.61 -0.07 -3.04
CA ILE A 7 -10.35 -0.56 -3.62
C ILE A 7 -9.47 -1.19 -2.53
N ILE A 8 -9.26 -0.49 -1.40
CA ILE A 8 -8.45 -0.99 -0.29
C ILE A 8 -9.06 -2.25 0.33
N LEU A 9 -10.39 -2.32 0.45
CA LEU A 9 -11.06 -3.52 0.96
C LEU A 9 -10.84 -4.73 0.03
N ARG A 10 -10.86 -4.54 -1.29
CA ARG A 10 -10.53 -5.61 -2.26
C ARG A 10 -9.07 -6.03 -2.15
N GLU A 11 -8.13 -5.09 -2.11
CA GLU A 11 -6.70 -5.39 -1.97
C GLU A 11 -6.40 -6.12 -0.66
N LEU A 12 -7.03 -5.69 0.44
CA LEU A 12 -6.98 -6.40 1.71
C LEU A 12 -7.50 -7.82 1.54
N ALA A 13 -8.63 -8.04 0.88
CA ALA A 13 -9.20 -9.38 0.72
C ALA A 13 -8.23 -10.37 0.05
N THR A 14 -7.48 -9.92 -0.97
CA THR A 14 -6.57 -10.75 -1.78
C THR A 14 -5.14 -10.85 -1.25
N LEU A 15 -4.77 -10.04 -0.24
CA LEU A 15 -3.45 -10.09 0.38
C LEU A 15 -3.18 -11.43 1.10
N PRO A 16 -1.97 -12.00 0.98
CA PRO A 16 -1.54 -13.13 1.81
C PRO A 16 -1.70 -12.83 3.30
N GLU A 17 -2.10 -13.83 4.08
CA GLU A 17 -2.52 -13.66 5.49
C GLU A 17 -1.46 -12.95 6.37
N GLU A 18 -0.18 -13.27 6.16
CA GLU A 18 0.94 -12.62 6.86
C GLU A 18 1.01 -11.11 6.56
N ARG A 19 0.80 -10.72 5.30
CA ARG A 19 0.81 -9.32 4.88
C ARG A 19 -0.47 -8.60 5.30
N LYS A 20 -1.63 -9.23 5.14
CA LYS A 20 -2.92 -8.72 5.61
C LYS A 20 -2.85 -8.39 7.11
N THR A 21 -2.29 -9.28 7.91
CA THR A 21 -2.09 -9.07 9.35
C THR A 21 -1.21 -7.85 9.63
N ALA A 22 -0.12 -7.66 8.88
CA ALA A 22 0.75 -6.49 9.03
C ALA A 22 0.02 -5.17 8.69
N VAL A 23 -0.72 -5.13 7.58
CA VAL A 23 -1.50 -3.93 7.17
C VAL A 23 -2.56 -3.59 8.22
N LEU A 24 -3.34 -4.57 8.67
CA LEU A 24 -4.39 -4.35 9.68
C LEU A 24 -3.80 -3.88 11.01
N ARG A 25 -2.63 -4.40 11.42
CA ARG A 25 -1.91 -3.90 12.60
C ARG A 25 -1.46 -2.46 12.42
N TYR A 26 -0.96 -2.10 11.25
CA TYR A 26 -0.56 -0.72 10.96
C TYR A 26 -1.76 0.24 10.98
N ILE A 27 -2.90 -0.12 10.36
CA ILE A 27 -4.14 0.67 10.44
C ILE A 27 -4.59 0.85 11.89
N ARG A 28 -4.58 -0.23 12.68
CA ARG A 28 -4.93 -0.19 14.11
C ARG A 28 -3.95 0.67 14.90
N PHE A 29 -2.66 0.59 14.57
CA PHE A 29 -1.62 1.42 15.17
C PHE A 29 -1.89 2.91 14.91
N LEU A 30 -2.15 3.30 13.65
CA LEU A 30 -2.48 4.68 13.27
C LEU A 30 -3.73 5.17 13.99
N LYS A 31 -4.79 4.36 14.01
CA LYS A 31 -6.07 4.71 14.66
C LYS A 31 -5.93 4.94 16.16
N LEU A 32 -5.02 4.24 16.82
CA LEU A 32 -4.78 4.37 18.25
C LEU A 32 -3.85 5.53 18.60
N GLY A 33 -3.32 6.28 17.61
CA GLY A 33 -2.44 7.42 17.85
C GLY A 33 -1.17 7.03 18.59
N LEU A 34 -0.68 5.80 18.38
CA LEU A 34 0.53 5.31 19.06
C LEU A 34 1.83 5.92 18.50
N PHE A 35 1.75 6.66 17.38
CA PHE A 35 2.77 7.63 16.99
C PHE A 35 2.46 8.94 17.71
N ALA A 36 3.42 9.44 18.47
CA ALA A 36 3.30 10.72 19.14
C ALA A 36 3.42 11.91 18.16
N ASP A 37 3.85 11.68 16.92
CA ASP A 37 4.04 12.72 15.90
C ASP A 37 3.59 12.23 14.50
N GLU A 38 2.65 12.95 13.90
CA GLU A 38 2.12 12.73 12.54
C GLU A 38 3.24 12.75 11.49
N LYS A 39 4.30 13.52 11.71
CA LYS A 39 5.45 13.59 10.81
C LYS A 39 6.24 12.29 10.71
N GLU A 40 6.31 11.51 11.80
CA GLU A 40 7.00 10.21 11.77
C GLU A 40 6.22 9.20 10.92
N ILE A 41 4.89 9.29 10.89
CA ILE A 41 4.04 8.46 10.03
C ILE A 41 4.29 8.79 8.57
N GLU A 42 4.22 10.07 8.23
CA GLU A 42 4.45 10.54 6.86
C GLU A 42 5.84 10.12 6.36
N GLN A 43 6.87 10.29 7.19
CA GLN A 43 8.22 9.90 6.83
C GLN A 43 8.36 8.38 6.59
N GLN A 44 7.75 7.55 7.44
CA GLN A 44 7.76 6.09 7.25
C GLN A 44 7.00 5.66 5.99
N PHE A 45 5.92 6.37 5.65
CA PHE A 45 5.18 6.14 4.43
C PHE A 45 6.03 6.48 3.20
N ASP A 46 6.65 7.67 3.19
CA ASP A 46 7.53 8.13 2.11
C ASP A 46 8.70 7.18 1.88
N GLU A 47 9.37 6.74 2.96
CA GLU A 47 10.46 5.77 2.87
C GLU A 47 9.98 4.41 2.33
N SER A 48 8.80 3.96 2.73
CA SER A 48 8.22 2.71 2.24
C SER A 48 7.86 2.81 0.76
N TRP A 49 7.34 3.95 0.34
CA TRP A 49 7.03 4.23 -1.06
C TRP A 49 8.28 4.31 -1.93
N GLU A 50 9.34 4.94 -1.43
CA GLU A 50 10.62 5.01 -2.14
C GLU A 50 11.26 3.62 -2.27
N ARG A 51 11.15 2.76 -1.25
CA ARG A 51 11.56 1.35 -1.35
C ARG A 51 10.77 0.58 -2.42
N VAL A 52 9.47 0.82 -2.53
CA VAL A 52 8.65 0.24 -3.61
C VAL A 52 9.16 0.70 -4.97
N LYS A 53 9.31 2.02 -5.19
CA LYS A 53 9.85 2.58 -6.44
C LYS A 53 11.24 2.03 -6.80
N GLN A 54 12.13 1.89 -5.82
CA GLN A 54 13.46 1.33 -6.04
C GLN A 54 13.41 -0.15 -6.40
N ARG A 55 12.52 -0.92 -5.75
CA ARG A 55 12.32 -2.34 -6.07
C ARG A 55 11.75 -2.52 -7.47
N THR A 56 10.78 -1.69 -7.85
CA THR A 56 10.21 -1.60 -9.19
C THR A 56 11.30 -1.33 -10.24
N LYS A 57 12.13 -0.28 -10.04
CA LYS A 57 13.27 0.03 -10.91
C LYS A 57 14.28 -1.12 -11.02
N ARG A 58 14.59 -1.81 -9.91
CA ARG A 58 15.53 -2.95 -9.90
C ARG A 58 14.99 -4.18 -10.62
N LEU A 59 13.67 -4.37 -10.64
CA LEU A 59 13.02 -5.49 -11.32
C LEU A 59 12.76 -5.20 -12.80
N GLY A 60 13.15 -4.03 -13.31
CA GLY A 60 12.84 -3.62 -14.68
C GLY A 60 11.36 -3.34 -14.92
N ILE A 61 10.58 -3.22 -13.84
CA ILE A 61 9.17 -2.85 -13.88
C ILE A 61 9.15 -1.36 -14.25
N THR A 62 8.62 -1.06 -15.42
CA THR A 62 8.48 0.30 -15.93
C THR A 62 7.38 1.05 -15.19
N GLU A 63 7.33 2.38 -15.31
CA GLU A 63 6.16 3.14 -14.82
C GLU A 63 4.87 2.63 -15.48
N GLU A 64 4.94 2.20 -16.74
CA GLU A 64 3.84 1.53 -17.44
C GLU A 64 3.44 0.22 -16.76
N ASP A 65 4.38 -0.60 -16.29
CA ASP A 65 4.06 -1.85 -15.58
C ASP A 65 3.44 -1.59 -14.20
N VAL A 66 3.85 -0.51 -13.50
CA VAL A 66 3.21 -0.08 -12.26
C VAL A 66 1.81 0.46 -12.52
N GLU A 67 1.64 1.27 -13.57
CA GLU A 67 0.33 1.75 -13.99
C GLU A 67 -0.56 0.61 -14.48
N GLU A 68 0.00 -0.40 -15.14
CA GLU A 68 -0.65 -1.64 -15.54
C GLU A 68 -1.11 -2.41 -14.30
N GLU A 69 -0.26 -2.58 -13.29
CA GLU A 69 -0.58 -3.26 -12.04
C GLU A 69 -1.64 -2.49 -11.24
N ILE A 70 -1.53 -1.15 -11.13
CA ILE A 70 -2.55 -0.28 -10.54
C ILE A 70 -3.88 -0.37 -11.33
N ARG A 71 -3.82 -0.43 -12.67
CA ARG A 71 -4.98 -0.55 -13.55
C ARG A 71 -5.64 -1.93 -13.44
N LEU A 72 -4.87 -3.00 -13.35
CA LEU A 72 -5.35 -4.38 -13.15
C LEU A 72 -6.01 -4.53 -11.77
N VAL A 73 -5.38 -3.98 -10.73
CA VAL A 73 -5.95 -3.94 -9.37
C VAL A 73 -7.22 -3.08 -9.31
N ARG A 74 -7.28 -1.96 -10.04
CA ARG A 74 -8.50 -1.12 -10.19
C ARG A 74 -9.60 -1.79 -11.01
N GLN A 75 -9.26 -2.73 -11.90
CA GLN A 75 -10.22 -3.48 -12.71
C GLN A 75 -10.66 -4.80 -12.04
N GLY A 76 -10.18 -5.10 -10.84
CA GLY A 76 -10.62 -6.25 -10.05
C GLY A 76 -10.15 -7.61 -10.58
N LYS A 77 -8.96 -7.66 -11.20
CA LYS A 77 -8.26 -8.93 -11.45
C LYS A 77 -7.23 -9.22 -10.35
#